data_AF-A0A0L9VBS1-F1
#
_entry.id   AF-A0A0L9VBS1-F1
#
_cell.length_a   1.000
_cell.length_b   1.000
_cell.length_c   1.000
_cell.angle_alpha   90.00
_cell.angle_beta   90.00
_cell.angle_gamma   90.00
#
_symmetry.space_group_name_H-M   'P 1'
#
loop_
_entity.id
_entity.type
_entity.pdbx_description
1 polymer ?
#
loop_
_entity_poly.entity_id
_entity_poly.type
_entity_poly.pdbx_seq_one_letter_code
_entity_poly.pdbx_strand_id
1 'polypeptide(L)'
;MVAVSAAVGWLSPYRFVAVSHCRQFSSCRAVKSLKVEDMLKRSFAEFHAQKKLPEMQQLLKRKLDQPRKAIECIKGEPTIEEYYDLYSEAETYNNQISEAILQSPNAQQFLNRGRVVIVKSESAQDHLLGVVVKTPSPSNKTYIVFVIKPDMPSLMQSASSGAMQNKSGSFDQGYFVMPKSRRGLLDEYSTSVSARKGKGIINITMPYCGSASGMGYEVREVDSKEFLCICSTKIKIDPVGLLEDVSSSVYSKTVQLLVDLKSDGNKYPPALDPVRDLKLRDVKLVAKYQKWTRLLEKMSQNQCHGCIKLEEHLKLAKEIKKHEEEVYALQFQMSDEALKQMPDFQGRIDVLKKIECIDEDLVVQMKGRVACEMNSGEELICTECLFENQMDELEPEEAVAIMSAFVFQQRNTSEPSLTPKLAEAKQRLYKTALRLGELQAQFNLPINPAEYAQENLKFGLVEVVYEWAKGTPFAEICELTDVPEGLIVRTIVRLDETCREFKNAAAIMGNSAICKKMEIASNAIKRDIVFAASLYITGV
;
A
#
# COMPACT_ATOMS: atom_id res chain seq x y z
N MET A 1 -11.40 -27.11 -31.28
CA MET A 1 -12.66 -26.88 -30.53
C MET A 1 -12.80 -27.73 -29.28
N VAL A 2 -12.32 -28.97 -29.24
CA VAL A 2 -12.32 -29.81 -28.00
C VAL A 2 -11.38 -29.28 -26.90
N ALA A 3 -10.31 -28.54 -27.26
CA ALA A 3 -9.41 -27.88 -26.32
C ALA A 3 -10.00 -26.63 -25.62
N VAL A 4 -11.14 -26.10 -26.10
CA VAL A 4 -11.77 -24.88 -25.56
C VAL A 4 -12.87 -25.22 -24.55
N SER A 5 -13.57 -26.36 -24.71
CA SER A 5 -14.58 -26.81 -23.73
C SER A 5 -13.99 -27.20 -22.38
N ALA A 6 -12.74 -27.68 -22.35
CA ALA A 6 -12.04 -27.95 -21.10
C ALA A 6 -11.65 -26.68 -20.34
N ALA A 7 -11.74 -25.48 -20.94
CA ALA A 7 -11.37 -24.23 -20.26
C ALA A 7 -12.51 -23.63 -19.40
N VAL A 8 -13.75 -24.12 -19.53
CA VAL A 8 -14.95 -23.43 -19.00
C VAL A 8 -15.36 -23.90 -17.59
N GLY A 9 -14.77 -24.97 -17.05
CA GLY A 9 -15.09 -25.52 -15.72
C GLY A 9 -14.17 -25.11 -14.55
N TRP A 10 -13.18 -24.24 -14.75
CA TRP A 10 -11.97 -24.17 -13.90
C TRP A 10 -11.85 -22.91 -13.03
N LEU A 11 -12.99 -22.35 -12.59
CA LEU A 11 -13.06 -21.14 -11.78
C LEU A 11 -13.61 -21.44 -10.37
N SER A 12 -12.89 -22.25 -9.59
CA SER A 12 -13.12 -22.34 -8.14
C SER A 12 -11.89 -21.85 -7.37
N PRO A 13 -12.05 -20.92 -6.42
CA PRO A 13 -10.94 -20.26 -5.71
C PRO A 13 -10.13 -21.18 -4.77
N TYR A 14 -10.50 -22.46 -4.62
CA TYR A 14 -9.90 -23.39 -3.67
C TYR A 14 -9.12 -24.56 -4.29
N ARG A 15 -8.90 -24.56 -5.62
CA ARG A 15 -8.16 -25.63 -6.34
C ARG A 15 -6.99 -25.14 -7.19
N PHE A 16 -6.46 -23.95 -6.87
CA PHE A 16 -5.39 -23.28 -7.62
C PHE A 16 -3.97 -23.72 -7.21
N VAL A 17 -3.79 -25.01 -6.93
CA VAL A 17 -2.49 -25.55 -6.57
C VAL A 17 -2.22 -26.74 -7.49
N ALA A 18 -1.09 -26.67 -8.20
CA ALA A 18 -0.47 -27.72 -9.02
C ALA A 18 -0.97 -27.91 -10.48
N VAL A 19 -2.26 -28.10 -10.76
CA VAL A 19 -2.77 -28.56 -12.10
C VAL A 19 -2.45 -27.66 -13.31
N SER A 20 -2.05 -26.41 -13.07
CA SER A 20 -1.75 -25.41 -14.12
C SER A 20 -0.28 -25.33 -14.54
N HIS A 21 0.70 -25.88 -13.83
CA HIS A 21 2.10 -25.41 -13.97
C HIS A 21 2.83 -25.90 -15.22
N CYS A 22 2.96 -27.22 -15.40
CA CYS A 22 3.65 -27.79 -16.56
C CYS A 22 2.74 -27.88 -17.80
N ARG A 23 1.43 -28.05 -17.60
CA ARG A 23 0.44 -28.10 -18.71
C ARG A 23 0.18 -26.75 -19.35
N GLN A 24 0.12 -25.66 -18.59
CA GLN A 24 0.01 -24.32 -19.18
C GLN A 24 1.28 -24.00 -19.97
N PHE A 25 2.46 -24.39 -19.47
CA PHE A 25 3.71 -24.29 -20.23
C PHE A 25 3.74 -25.18 -21.49
N SER A 26 3.34 -26.45 -21.38
CA SER A 26 3.34 -27.40 -22.50
C SER A 26 2.29 -27.04 -23.56
N SER A 27 1.08 -26.64 -23.16
CA SER A 27 0.00 -26.23 -24.06
C SER A 27 0.29 -24.88 -24.75
N CYS A 28 0.82 -23.89 -24.01
CA CYS A 28 1.27 -22.62 -24.58
C CYS A 28 2.42 -22.76 -25.58
N ARG A 29 3.29 -23.77 -25.44
CA ARG A 29 4.45 -23.93 -26.33
C ARG A 29 4.21 -24.91 -27.49
N ALA A 30 3.36 -25.93 -27.30
CA ALA A 30 2.90 -26.79 -28.40
C ALA A 30 2.14 -25.98 -29.46
N VAL A 31 1.48 -24.90 -29.05
CA VAL A 31 0.88 -23.89 -29.91
C VAL A 31 1.77 -22.65 -29.89
N LYS A 32 2.79 -22.58 -30.77
CA LYS A 32 3.82 -21.51 -30.86
C LYS A 32 3.31 -20.04 -30.83
N SER A 33 2.02 -19.77 -30.75
CA SER A 33 1.37 -18.47 -30.82
C SER A 33 0.75 -17.95 -29.51
N LEU A 34 0.77 -18.68 -28.39
CA LEU A 34 0.10 -18.25 -27.14
C LEU A 34 1.06 -18.16 -25.96
N LYS A 35 1.32 -16.94 -25.48
CA LYS A 35 2.08 -16.69 -24.25
C LYS A 35 1.22 -16.92 -23.01
N VAL A 36 1.83 -17.28 -21.88
CA VAL A 36 1.08 -17.53 -20.62
C VAL A 36 0.48 -16.22 -20.10
N GLU A 37 1.21 -15.13 -20.28
CA GLU A 37 0.80 -13.76 -20.00
C GLU A 37 -0.50 -13.40 -20.75
N ASP A 38 -0.66 -13.85 -21.99
CA ASP A 38 -1.89 -13.64 -22.77
C ASP A 38 -3.07 -14.44 -22.20
N MET A 39 -2.82 -15.61 -21.61
CA MET A 39 -3.84 -16.37 -20.90
C MET A 39 -4.24 -15.67 -19.59
N LEU A 40 -3.27 -15.17 -18.83
CA LEU A 40 -3.52 -14.44 -17.58
C LEU A 40 -4.33 -13.18 -17.84
N LYS A 41 -3.96 -12.40 -18.87
CA LYS A 41 -4.73 -11.22 -19.30
C LYS A 41 -6.18 -11.57 -19.55
N ARG A 42 -6.46 -12.66 -20.27
CA ARG A 42 -7.81 -13.12 -20.66
C ARG A 42 -8.52 -13.91 -19.57
N SER A 43 -7.93 -14.06 -18.40
CA SER A 43 -8.54 -14.77 -17.28
C SER A 43 -9.75 -13.98 -16.73
N PHE A 44 -10.71 -14.70 -16.16
CA PHE A 44 -11.89 -14.07 -15.56
C PHE A 44 -11.54 -13.14 -14.38
N ALA A 45 -10.44 -13.44 -13.66
CA ALA A 45 -9.94 -12.59 -12.58
C ALA A 45 -9.57 -11.17 -13.08
N GLU A 46 -9.12 -11.07 -14.33
CA GLU A 46 -8.71 -9.82 -14.97
C GLU A 46 -9.81 -9.19 -15.84
N PHE A 47 -11.02 -9.78 -15.87
CA PHE A 47 -12.12 -9.33 -16.73
C PHE A 47 -12.48 -7.85 -16.53
N HIS A 48 -12.50 -7.38 -15.28
CA HIS A 48 -12.81 -5.98 -14.98
C HIS A 48 -11.70 -5.02 -15.43
N ALA A 49 -10.43 -5.43 -15.34
CA ALA A 49 -9.31 -4.65 -15.85
C ALA A 49 -9.35 -4.60 -17.38
N GLN A 50 -9.60 -5.73 -18.04
CA GLN A 50 -9.78 -5.80 -19.50
C GLN A 50 -10.93 -4.93 -20.00
N LYS A 51 -12.07 -4.92 -19.31
CA LYS A 51 -13.22 -4.10 -19.69
C LYS A 51 -12.90 -2.60 -19.68
N LYS A 52 -12.03 -2.15 -18.77
CA LYS A 52 -11.59 -0.75 -18.65
C LYS A 52 -10.43 -0.39 -19.59
N LEU A 53 -9.73 -1.38 -20.13
CA LEU A 53 -8.54 -1.20 -20.97
C LEU A 53 -8.78 -0.26 -22.17
N PRO A 54 -9.89 -0.33 -22.93
CA PRO A 54 -10.15 0.59 -24.04
C PRO A 54 -10.31 2.04 -23.59
N GLU A 55 -10.97 2.28 -22.45
CA GLU A 55 -11.15 3.61 -21.87
C GLU A 55 -9.79 4.19 -21.43
N MET A 56 -8.97 3.37 -20.79
CA MET A 56 -7.61 3.74 -20.37
C MET A 56 -6.70 4.03 -21.56
N GLN A 57 -6.77 3.22 -22.63
CA GLN A 57 -6.04 3.45 -23.88
C GLN A 57 -6.43 4.78 -24.53
N GLN A 58 -7.73 5.09 -24.54
CA GLN A 58 -8.21 6.36 -25.08
C GLN A 58 -7.75 7.54 -24.22
N LEU A 59 -7.77 7.39 -22.90
CA LEU A 59 -7.28 8.41 -21.98
C LEU A 59 -5.77 8.63 -22.13
N LEU A 60 -4.98 7.56 -22.26
CA LEU A 60 -3.54 7.63 -22.47
C LEU A 60 -3.21 8.35 -23.78
N LYS A 61 -3.90 8.03 -24.89
CA LYS A 61 -3.75 8.75 -26.17
C LYS A 61 -4.05 10.24 -26.00
N ARG A 62 -5.19 10.58 -25.39
CA ARG A 62 -5.55 11.99 -25.11
C ARG A 62 -4.52 12.73 -24.27
N LYS A 63 -3.86 12.05 -23.32
CA LYS A 63 -2.80 12.64 -22.50
C LYS A 63 -1.52 12.83 -23.31
N LEU A 64 -1.10 11.83 -24.09
CA LEU A 64 0.07 11.94 -24.96
C LEU A 64 -0.07 13.01 -26.05
N ASP A 65 -1.29 13.22 -26.57
CA ASP A 65 -1.60 14.24 -27.57
C ASP A 65 -1.69 15.66 -26.97
N GLN A 66 -1.69 15.83 -25.64
CA GLN A 66 -1.69 17.16 -25.03
C GLN A 66 -0.35 17.86 -25.27
N PRO A 67 -0.36 19.12 -25.74
CA PRO A 67 0.87 19.87 -25.94
C PRO A 67 1.57 20.06 -24.60
N ARG A 68 2.83 19.61 -24.51
CA ARG A 68 3.67 19.87 -23.34
C ARG A 68 3.98 21.37 -23.31
N LYS A 69 3.69 22.02 -22.17
CA LYS A 69 4.11 23.40 -21.95
C LYS A 69 5.63 23.39 -21.77
N ALA A 70 6.37 24.12 -22.59
CA ALA A 70 7.81 24.29 -22.42
C ALA A 70 8.08 25.39 -21.37
N ILE A 71 9.15 25.25 -20.59
CA ILE A 71 9.57 26.27 -19.63
C ILE A 71 10.65 27.14 -20.28
N GLU A 72 10.26 28.29 -20.80
CA GLU A 72 11.20 29.25 -21.36
C GLU A 72 12.01 29.97 -20.25
N CYS A 73 13.04 29.30 -19.73
CA CYS A 73 13.89 29.86 -18.69
C CYS A 73 15.07 30.65 -19.29
N ILE A 74 15.23 31.91 -18.88
CA ILE A 74 16.37 32.77 -19.26
C ILE A 74 17.72 32.17 -18.83
N LYS A 75 17.72 31.31 -17.80
CA LYS A 75 18.91 30.60 -17.29
C LYS A 75 19.17 29.25 -17.96
N GLY A 76 18.29 28.81 -18.86
CA GLY A 76 18.43 27.61 -19.68
C GLY A 76 17.89 26.31 -19.06
N GLU A 77 17.56 25.36 -19.93
CA GLU A 77 17.32 23.95 -19.61
C GLU A 77 18.68 23.21 -19.62
N PRO A 78 19.06 22.38 -18.63
CA PRO A 78 18.24 21.58 -17.68
C PRO A 78 18.11 22.15 -16.25
N THR A 79 18.61 23.36 -15.98
CA THR A 79 18.76 23.85 -14.60
C THR A 79 17.46 24.03 -13.82
N ILE A 80 16.34 24.27 -14.51
CA ILE A 80 15.02 24.47 -13.90
C ILE A 80 14.30 23.17 -13.51
N GLU A 81 14.50 22.09 -14.27
CA GLU A 81 13.95 20.76 -13.96
C GLU A 81 14.65 20.18 -12.73
N GLU A 82 15.99 20.24 -12.73
CA GLU A 82 16.80 19.86 -11.57
C GLU A 82 16.43 20.69 -10.32
N TYR A 83 16.18 22.00 -10.50
CA TYR A 83 15.73 22.85 -9.40
C TYR A 83 14.36 22.40 -8.87
N TYR A 84 13.42 22.06 -9.76
CA TYR A 84 12.09 21.62 -9.37
C TYR A 84 12.13 20.26 -8.65
N ASP A 85 12.98 19.34 -9.09
CA ASP A 85 13.16 18.04 -8.42
C ASP A 85 13.72 18.22 -7.00
N LEU A 86 14.76 19.04 -6.85
CA LEU A 86 15.31 19.40 -5.53
C LEU A 86 14.26 20.09 -4.65
N TYR A 87 13.49 21.03 -5.22
CA TYR A 87 12.41 21.74 -4.52
C TYR A 87 11.31 20.77 -4.06
N SER A 88 10.85 19.87 -4.93
CA SER A 88 9.78 18.90 -4.64
C SER A 88 10.18 17.89 -3.57
N GLU A 89 11.42 17.39 -3.63
CA GLU A 89 11.97 16.52 -2.59
C GLU A 89 12.11 17.27 -1.25
N ALA A 90 12.58 18.52 -1.27
CA ALA A 90 12.70 19.36 -0.08
C ALA A 90 11.33 19.68 0.53
N GLU A 91 10.31 19.98 -0.27
CA GLU A 91 8.94 20.21 0.20
C GLU A 91 8.35 18.96 0.88
N THR A 92 8.62 17.79 0.31
CA THR A 92 8.16 16.50 0.87
C THR A 92 8.78 16.23 2.24
N TYR A 93 10.10 16.43 2.38
CA TYR A 93 10.75 16.31 3.70
C TYR A 93 10.28 17.39 4.67
N ASN A 94 10.10 18.63 4.21
CA ASN A 94 9.65 19.73 5.05
C ASN A 94 8.27 19.44 5.67
N ASN A 95 7.34 18.91 4.88
CA ASN A 95 6.01 18.54 5.36
C ASN A 95 6.08 17.44 6.44
N GLN A 96 6.87 16.39 6.19
CA GLN A 96 7.06 15.29 7.15
C GLN A 96 7.75 15.76 8.45
N ILE A 97 8.74 16.64 8.33
CA ILE A 97 9.47 17.21 9.47
C ILE A 97 8.56 18.14 10.28
N SER A 98 7.85 19.04 9.61
CA SER A 98 6.94 20.00 10.26
C SER A 98 5.83 19.28 11.02
N GLU A 99 5.20 18.28 10.40
CA GLU A 99 4.17 17.46 11.06
C GLU A 99 4.71 16.75 12.30
N ALA A 100 5.88 16.11 12.20
CA ALA A 100 6.48 15.39 13.33
C ALA A 100 6.94 16.33 14.46
N ILE A 101 7.45 17.52 14.13
CA ILE A 101 7.85 18.53 15.12
C ILE A 101 6.64 19.03 15.90
N LEU A 102 5.54 19.38 15.22
CA LEU A 102 4.34 19.95 15.85
C LEU A 102 3.62 18.94 16.74
N GLN A 103 3.73 17.65 16.43
CA GLN A 103 3.23 16.56 17.28
C GLN A 103 4.15 16.27 18.48
N SER A 104 5.39 16.79 18.49
CA SER A 104 6.33 16.50 19.57
C SER A 104 5.99 17.25 20.87
N PRO A 105 6.11 16.60 22.04
CA PRO A 105 5.84 17.25 23.32
C PRO A 105 6.84 18.39 23.60
N ASN A 106 8.07 18.27 23.10
CA ASN A 106 9.09 19.30 23.25
C ASN A 106 8.69 20.59 22.52
N ALA A 107 8.20 20.51 21.28
CA ALA A 107 7.76 21.69 20.55
C ALA A 107 6.57 22.39 21.22
N GLN A 108 5.65 21.62 21.80
CA GLN A 108 4.51 22.17 22.55
C GLN A 108 4.97 22.99 23.77
N GLN A 109 6.09 22.62 24.42
CA GLN A 109 6.68 23.42 25.49
C GLN A 109 7.21 24.78 25.02
N PHE A 110 7.51 24.96 23.73
CA PHE A 110 7.96 26.24 23.20
C PHE A 110 6.81 27.16 22.77
N LEU A 111 5.61 26.61 22.54
CA LEU A 111 4.35 27.32 22.22
C LEU A 111 3.71 28.00 23.45
N ASN A 112 4.51 28.67 24.26
CA ASN A 112 4.03 29.43 25.41
C ASN A 112 3.50 30.80 25.00
N ARG A 113 2.71 31.42 25.89
CA ARG A 113 2.21 32.79 25.71
C ARG A 113 3.34 33.77 25.38
N GLY A 114 3.09 34.63 24.38
CA GLY A 114 4.05 35.59 23.86
C GLY A 114 5.03 35.02 22.83
N ARG A 115 4.98 33.72 22.50
CA ARG A 115 5.83 33.12 21.45
C ARG A 115 5.37 33.59 20.07
N VAL A 116 6.33 34.00 19.24
CA VAL A 116 6.07 34.34 17.82
C VAL A 116 6.01 33.06 16.99
N VAL A 117 5.03 32.98 16.11
CA VAL A 117 4.72 31.80 15.28
C VAL A 117 4.32 32.26 13.88
N ILE A 118 4.60 31.41 12.88
CA ILE A 118 4.07 31.57 11.53
C ILE A 118 2.92 30.60 11.37
N VAL A 119 1.77 31.09 10.90
CA VAL A 119 0.58 30.27 10.71
C VAL A 119 0.19 30.27 9.24
N LYS A 120 -0.28 29.10 8.76
CA LYS A 120 -0.72 28.96 7.38
C LYS A 120 -1.89 29.91 7.08
N SER A 121 -1.80 30.60 5.94
CA SER A 121 -2.89 31.43 5.42
C SER A 121 -3.68 30.61 4.40
N GLU A 122 -5.01 30.68 4.46
CA GLU A 122 -5.89 30.07 3.44
C GLU A 122 -6.17 31.03 2.28
N SER A 123 -6.01 32.34 2.49
CA SER A 123 -6.46 33.39 1.57
C SER A 123 -5.36 34.31 1.04
N ALA A 124 -4.16 34.30 1.65
CA ALA A 124 -3.05 35.15 1.22
C ALA A 124 -1.94 34.32 0.54
N GLN A 125 -1.24 34.92 -0.40
CA GLN A 125 -0.02 34.35 -1.00
C GLN A 125 1.09 34.12 0.03
N ASP A 126 1.03 34.82 1.17
CA ASP A 126 2.01 34.76 2.25
C ASP A 126 1.44 34.17 3.55
N HIS A 127 2.30 33.47 4.29
CA HIS A 127 1.97 32.99 5.62
C HIS A 127 1.88 34.13 6.64
N LEU A 128 1.00 33.98 7.63
CA LEU A 128 0.69 35.02 8.61
C LEU A 128 1.65 34.98 9.79
N LEU A 129 2.22 36.13 10.14
CA LEU A 129 3.05 36.28 11.33
C LEU A 129 2.14 36.58 12.53
N GLY A 130 2.30 35.82 13.61
CA GLY A 130 1.49 36.02 14.80
C GLY A 130 2.17 35.69 16.11
N VAL A 131 1.45 35.92 17.20
CA VAL A 131 1.89 35.66 18.57
C VAL A 131 0.84 34.84 19.33
N VAL A 132 1.30 33.85 20.08
CA VAL A 132 0.43 33.00 20.92
C VAL A 132 -0.08 33.81 22.11
N VAL A 133 -1.39 34.03 22.19
CA VAL A 133 -2.03 34.78 23.27
C VAL A 133 -2.48 33.85 24.40
N LYS A 134 -3.11 32.73 24.06
CA LYS A 134 -3.58 31.72 25.01
C LYS A 134 -3.23 30.31 24.53
N THR A 135 -2.75 29.49 25.47
CA THR A 135 -2.45 28.07 25.27
C THR A 135 -3.67 27.20 25.59
N PRO A 136 -3.75 25.96 25.07
CA PRO A 136 -4.87 25.06 25.32
C PRO A 136 -5.12 24.83 26.82
N SER A 137 -6.40 24.70 27.18
CA SER A 137 -6.89 24.43 28.54
C SER A 137 -7.96 23.33 28.49
N PRO A 138 -8.38 22.73 29.61
CA PRO A 138 -9.40 21.66 29.61
C PRO A 138 -10.72 22.09 28.94
N SER A 139 -11.02 23.40 28.96
CA SER A 139 -12.19 24.00 28.32
C SER A 139 -12.01 24.29 26.82
N ASN A 140 -10.80 24.63 26.37
CA ASN A 140 -10.51 25.03 24.98
C ASN A 140 -9.29 24.25 24.47
N LYS A 141 -9.50 23.34 23.51
CA LYS A 141 -8.44 22.47 22.96
C LYS A 141 -7.53 23.18 21.95
N THR A 142 -7.86 24.39 21.54
CA THR A 142 -7.19 25.19 20.50
C THR A 142 -6.27 26.27 21.09
N TYR A 143 -5.27 26.71 20.32
CA TYR A 143 -4.46 27.88 20.64
C TYR A 143 -5.20 29.15 20.19
N ILE A 144 -5.09 30.23 20.94
CA ILE A 144 -5.57 31.55 20.50
C ILE A 144 -4.36 32.36 20.06
N VAL A 145 -4.35 32.76 18.79
CA VAL A 145 -3.21 33.43 18.16
C VAL A 145 -3.66 34.77 17.60
N PHE A 146 -2.84 35.79 17.84
CA PHE A 146 -2.98 37.12 17.25
C PHE A 146 -2.10 37.19 16.00
N VAL A 147 -2.69 37.32 14.81
CA VAL A 147 -1.97 37.35 13.53
C VAL A 147 -2.12 38.69 12.84
N ILE A 148 -1.07 39.12 12.12
CA ILE A 148 -1.14 40.28 11.22
C ILE A 148 -1.51 39.81 9.82
N LYS A 149 -2.47 40.50 9.20
CA LYS A 149 -2.82 40.37 7.79
C LYS A 149 -2.28 41.57 7.00
N PRO A 150 -1.69 41.37 5.81
CA PRO A 150 -1.52 42.47 4.87
C PRO A 150 -2.91 42.95 4.41
N ASP A 151 -3.15 44.26 4.39
CA ASP A 151 -4.43 44.82 3.98
C ASP A 151 -4.75 44.43 2.52
N MET A 152 -5.83 43.67 2.33
CA MET A 152 -6.58 43.63 1.07
C MET A 152 -7.61 44.75 1.12
N PRO A 153 -7.81 45.54 0.03
CA PRO A 153 -8.84 46.57 0.02
C PRO A 153 -10.21 45.92 0.22
N SER A 154 -10.85 46.15 1.37
CA SER A 154 -12.16 45.62 1.67
C SER A 154 -13.23 46.33 0.83
N LEU A 155 -13.92 45.58 -0.03
CA LEU A 155 -15.23 46.00 -0.55
C LEU A 155 -16.19 46.21 0.63
N MET A 156 -16.88 47.34 0.58
CA MET A 156 -17.93 47.73 1.53
C MET A 156 -18.95 46.59 1.71
N GLN A 157 -19.15 46.15 2.96
CA GLN A 157 -20.37 45.44 3.34
C GLN A 157 -21.37 46.46 3.89
N SER A 158 -22.30 46.85 3.02
CA SER A 158 -23.55 47.48 3.39
C SER A 158 -24.44 46.46 4.12
N ALA A 159 -24.64 46.66 5.42
CA ALA A 159 -25.72 46.01 6.15
C ALA A 159 -26.97 46.90 6.07
N SER A 160 -27.98 46.39 5.38
CA SER A 160 -29.33 46.92 5.29
C SER A 160 -30.13 46.63 6.56
N SER A 161 -30.74 47.66 7.15
CA SER A 161 -31.97 47.52 7.93
C SER A 161 -32.73 48.84 7.90
N GLY A 162 -33.88 48.85 7.20
CA GLY A 162 -34.78 50.00 7.15
C GLY A 162 -35.72 50.06 8.35
N ALA A 163 -36.01 51.28 8.83
CA ALA A 163 -37.30 51.96 8.62
C ALA A 163 -37.44 53.17 9.58
N MET A 164 -37.71 54.35 8.98
CA MET A 164 -38.55 55.49 9.43
C MET A 164 -38.31 56.16 10.82
N GLN A 165 -38.28 57.49 11.00
CA GLN A 165 -39.06 58.56 10.37
C GLN A 165 -38.44 59.98 10.58
N ASN A 166 -38.52 60.81 9.53
CA ASN A 166 -38.70 62.29 9.43
C ASN A 166 -38.32 63.26 10.57
N LYS A 167 -37.46 64.26 10.26
CA LYS A 167 -37.89 65.67 9.99
C LYS A 167 -36.74 66.60 9.52
N SER A 168 -37.18 67.59 8.76
CA SER A 168 -36.53 68.61 7.91
C SER A 168 -35.80 69.77 8.61
N GLY A 169 -34.79 70.36 7.94
CA GLY A 169 -34.38 71.76 8.14
C GLY A 169 -32.95 72.17 7.73
N SER A 170 -32.77 72.57 6.46
CA SER A 170 -31.94 73.65 5.88
C SER A 170 -30.61 74.15 6.51
N PHE A 171 -29.52 74.14 5.68
CA PHE A 171 -28.29 75.00 5.61
C PHE A 171 -27.47 75.23 6.91
N ASP A 172 -26.12 75.25 6.95
CA ASP A 172 -25.19 75.99 6.09
C ASP A 172 -23.72 75.51 6.26
N GLN A 173 -22.87 75.93 5.33
CA GLN A 173 -21.42 75.73 5.24
C GLN A 173 -20.65 76.26 6.45
N GLY A 174 -19.65 75.52 6.94
CA GLY A 174 -18.68 76.06 7.91
C GLY A 174 -17.65 75.05 8.40
N TYR A 175 -16.38 75.23 8.02
CA TYR A 175 -15.23 74.64 8.71
C TYR A 175 -15.04 75.34 10.05
N PHE A 176 -14.91 74.57 11.14
CA PHE A 176 -14.43 75.11 12.41
C PHE A 176 -13.52 74.12 13.13
N VAL A 177 -12.24 74.47 13.17
CA VAL A 177 -11.23 73.89 14.07
C VAL A 177 -11.43 74.53 15.45
N MET A 178 -11.56 73.72 16.49
CA MET A 178 -11.56 74.18 17.89
C MET A 178 -10.45 73.49 18.70
N PRO A 179 -9.93 74.17 19.74
CA PRO A 179 -8.50 74.25 20.00
C PRO A 179 -8.06 73.38 21.18
N LYS A 180 -6.76 73.10 21.21
CA LYS A 180 -6.05 72.59 22.39
C LYS A 180 -6.18 73.57 23.56
N SER A 181 -6.71 73.09 24.68
CA SER A 181 -6.42 73.55 26.04
C SER A 181 -6.43 72.29 26.92
N ARG A 182 -5.55 72.04 27.89
CA ARG A 182 -4.69 72.86 28.73
C ARG A 182 -3.48 71.99 29.12
N ARG A 183 -2.28 72.57 29.19
CA ARG A 183 -1.18 71.99 29.99
C ARG A 183 -1.55 72.13 31.46
N GLY A 184 -1.72 71.00 32.14
CA GLY A 184 -1.58 70.85 33.59
C GLY A 184 -0.32 70.03 33.84
N LEU A 185 0.60 70.62 34.58
CA LEU A 185 1.93 70.15 34.89
C LEU A 185 1.88 69.11 36.04
N LEU A 186 2.68 68.05 35.89
CA LEU A 186 3.15 67.09 36.91
C LEU A 186 2.07 66.31 37.70
N ASP A 187 1.92 65.04 37.38
CA ASP A 187 2.25 64.04 38.39
C ASP A 187 2.76 62.74 37.73
N GLU A 188 3.92 62.32 38.20
CA GLU A 188 4.56 61.07 37.87
C GLU A 188 3.66 59.92 38.33
N TYR A 189 3.05 59.19 37.40
CA TYR A 189 2.67 57.81 37.68
C TYR A 189 3.16 56.93 36.55
N SER A 190 4.35 56.37 36.79
CA SER A 190 4.73 55.09 36.21
C SER A 190 3.57 54.12 36.43
N THR A 191 2.80 53.80 35.38
CA THR A 191 1.90 52.65 35.44
C THR A 191 2.78 51.41 35.35
N SER A 192 3.19 50.97 36.54
CA SER A 192 3.66 49.62 36.81
C SER A 192 2.77 48.64 36.04
N VAL A 193 3.40 47.81 35.22
CA VAL A 193 2.78 46.65 34.57
C VAL A 193 2.27 45.73 35.68
N SER A 194 1.03 45.96 36.12
CA SER A 194 0.39 45.12 37.12
C SER A 194 -0.25 43.97 36.36
N ALA A 195 0.38 42.80 36.45
CA ALA A 195 -0.19 41.54 35.99
C ALA A 195 -1.41 41.21 36.86
N ARG A 196 -2.56 41.82 36.58
CA ARG A 196 -3.82 41.36 37.16
C ARG A 196 -4.11 39.97 36.60
N LYS A 197 -4.39 39.00 37.46
CA LYS A 197 -4.97 37.72 37.04
C LYS A 197 -6.39 38.03 36.53
N GLY A 198 -6.56 38.10 35.21
CA GLY A 198 -7.85 38.25 34.55
C GLY A 198 -8.83 37.13 34.93
N LYS A 199 -10.13 37.37 34.74
CA LYS A 199 -11.19 36.42 35.12
C LYS A 199 -11.24 35.20 34.21
N GLY A 200 -10.50 35.21 33.09
CA GLY A 200 -10.45 34.12 32.11
C GLY A 200 -11.64 34.09 31.14
N ILE A 201 -12.52 35.09 31.20
CA ILE A 201 -13.70 35.24 30.35
C ILE A 201 -13.26 35.90 29.03
N ILE A 202 -13.44 35.21 27.91
CA ILE A 202 -13.15 35.76 26.58
C ILE A 202 -14.37 36.59 26.16
N ASN A 203 -14.22 37.92 26.05
CA ASN A 203 -15.32 38.84 25.71
C ASN A 203 -15.44 39.10 24.19
N ILE A 204 -14.73 38.32 23.39
CA ILE A 204 -14.56 38.52 21.95
C ILE A 204 -15.10 37.30 21.21
N THR A 205 -15.88 37.53 20.14
CA THR A 205 -16.30 36.50 19.19
C THR A 205 -15.17 36.24 18.18
N MET A 206 -14.69 34.99 18.10
CA MET A 206 -13.63 34.61 17.17
C MET A 206 -14.20 34.25 15.78
N PRO A 207 -13.56 34.61 14.66
CA PRO A 207 -12.36 35.45 14.56
C PRO A 207 -12.66 36.95 14.77
N TYR A 208 -11.78 37.64 15.49
CA TYR A 208 -11.90 39.09 15.71
C TYR A 208 -10.90 39.86 14.88
N CYS A 209 -11.42 40.70 13.98
CA CYS A 209 -10.62 41.47 13.03
C CYS A 209 -10.65 42.96 13.39
N GLY A 210 -9.54 43.64 13.15
CA GLY A 210 -9.45 45.10 13.24
C GLY A 210 -8.24 45.62 12.48
N SER A 211 -8.07 46.93 12.47
CA SER A 211 -6.90 47.57 11.87
C SER A 211 -6.24 48.48 12.90
N ALA A 212 -4.92 48.37 13.04
CA ALA A 212 -4.14 49.22 13.92
C ALA A 212 -2.75 49.45 13.32
N SER A 213 -2.16 50.64 13.54
CA SER A 213 -0.83 50.98 13.03
C SER A 213 -0.63 50.72 11.52
N GLY A 214 -1.69 50.90 10.72
CA GLY A 214 -1.66 50.73 9.25
C GLY A 214 -1.66 49.28 8.75
N MET A 215 -1.97 48.30 9.63
CA MET A 215 -2.06 46.88 9.27
C MET A 215 -3.34 46.25 9.84
N GLY A 216 -3.98 45.39 9.07
CA GLY A 216 -5.03 44.50 9.56
C GLY A 216 -4.49 43.46 10.54
N TYR A 217 -5.26 43.15 11.58
CA TYR A 217 -4.99 42.05 12.49
C TYR A 217 -6.22 41.16 12.66
N GLU A 218 -5.98 39.91 13.01
CA GLU A 218 -7.00 38.92 13.32
C GLU A 218 -6.61 38.14 14.58
N VAL A 219 -7.55 37.96 15.49
CA VAL A 219 -7.44 37.01 16.59
C VAL A 219 -8.24 35.78 16.22
N ARG A 220 -7.59 34.62 16.13
CA ARG A 220 -8.23 33.37 15.73
C ARG A 220 -7.83 32.19 16.59
N GLU A 221 -8.70 31.18 16.60
CA GLU A 221 -8.39 29.86 17.15
C GLU A 221 -7.62 29.04 16.10
N VAL A 222 -6.57 28.36 16.54
CA VAL A 222 -5.62 27.66 15.68
C VAL A 222 -5.31 26.30 16.30
N ASP A 223 -5.41 25.22 15.51
CA ASP A 223 -4.89 23.91 15.92
C ASP A 223 -3.35 23.90 15.82
N SER A 224 -2.71 23.12 16.67
CA SER A 224 -1.29 22.74 16.58
C SER A 224 -0.80 22.39 15.17
N LYS A 225 -1.68 21.84 14.31
CA LYS A 225 -1.39 21.46 12.92
C LYS A 225 -1.30 22.63 11.93
N GLU A 226 -1.82 23.79 12.28
CA GLU A 226 -1.85 24.96 11.40
C GLU A 226 -0.61 25.87 11.55
N PHE A 227 0.20 25.64 12.59
CA PHE A 227 1.49 26.30 12.73
C PHE A 227 2.45 25.79 11.67
N LEU A 228 3.11 26.69 10.95
CA LEU A 228 4.14 26.33 9.98
C LEU A 228 5.53 26.31 10.65
N CYS A 229 5.80 27.27 11.54
CA CYS A 229 7.04 27.28 12.31
C CYS A 229 6.91 28.03 13.64
N ILE A 230 7.82 27.70 14.56
CA ILE A 230 7.98 28.37 15.86
C ILE A 230 9.24 29.25 15.80
N CYS A 231 9.10 30.54 16.10
CA CYS A 231 10.22 31.48 16.06
C CYS A 231 10.97 31.55 17.39
N SER A 232 12.26 31.84 17.34
CA SER A 232 13.11 31.98 18.54
C SER A 232 12.72 33.18 19.41
N THR A 233 12.09 34.20 18.83
CA THR A 233 11.65 35.43 19.49
C THR A 233 10.43 35.23 20.40
N LYS A 234 10.41 35.94 21.54
CA LYS A 234 9.27 36.01 22.47
C LYS A 234 8.96 37.47 22.79
N ILE A 235 7.70 37.86 22.63
CA ILE A 235 7.19 39.21 22.88
C ILE A 235 6.42 39.22 24.20
N LYS A 236 6.52 40.31 24.96
CA LYS A 236 5.68 40.53 26.15
C LYS A 236 4.31 41.06 25.70
N ILE A 237 3.28 40.24 25.87
CA ILE A 237 1.89 40.56 25.52
C ILE A 237 1.04 40.70 26.79
N ASP A 238 0.01 41.54 26.72
CA ASP A 238 -1.02 41.64 27.76
C ASP A 238 -2.28 40.87 27.31
N PRO A 239 -2.49 39.64 27.81
CA PRO A 239 -3.61 38.81 27.40
C PRO A 239 -4.95 39.35 27.90
N VAL A 240 -4.98 40.12 28.99
CA VAL A 240 -6.23 40.68 29.56
C VAL A 240 -6.70 41.83 28.67
N GLY A 241 -5.78 42.73 28.30
CA GLY A 241 -6.06 43.81 27.35
C GLY A 241 -6.45 43.35 25.95
N LEU A 242 -6.01 42.17 25.52
CA LEU A 242 -6.29 41.57 24.21
C LEU A 242 -7.51 40.64 24.16
N LEU A 243 -7.98 40.07 25.29
CA LEU A 243 -9.08 39.09 25.29
C LEU A 243 -10.26 39.47 26.18
N GLU A 244 -10.04 40.26 27.25
CA GLU A 244 -11.08 40.62 28.23
C GLU A 244 -11.52 42.09 28.06
N ASP A 245 -10.58 43.04 28.02
CA ASP A 245 -10.86 44.48 28.03
C ASP A 245 -10.96 45.12 26.62
N VAL A 246 -10.53 44.40 25.59
CA VAL A 246 -10.53 44.82 24.16
C VAL A 246 -9.96 46.23 23.94
N SER A 247 -8.80 46.50 24.54
CA SER A 247 -8.24 47.86 24.58
C SER A 247 -7.44 48.22 23.32
N SER A 248 -7.90 49.22 22.56
CA SER A 248 -7.30 49.65 21.27
C SER A 248 -5.80 50.00 21.36
N SER A 249 -5.34 50.50 22.51
CA SER A 249 -3.92 50.79 22.77
C SER A 249 -3.04 49.53 22.83
N VAL A 250 -3.55 48.42 23.39
CA VAL A 250 -2.82 47.14 23.48
C VAL A 250 -2.77 46.43 22.13
N TYR A 251 -3.85 46.50 21.35
CA TYR A 251 -3.86 46.03 19.96
C TYR A 251 -2.81 46.77 19.11
N SER A 252 -2.82 48.10 19.15
CA SER A 252 -1.88 48.93 18.39
C SER A 252 -0.42 48.66 18.76
N LYS A 253 -0.14 48.49 20.07
CA LYS A 253 1.19 48.13 20.56
C LYS A 253 1.64 46.74 20.11
N THR A 254 0.74 45.76 20.12
CA THR A 254 1.03 44.38 19.70
C THR A 254 1.28 44.30 18.19
N VAL A 255 0.50 45.03 17.39
CA VAL A 255 0.73 45.14 15.94
C VAL A 255 2.08 45.80 15.66
N GLN A 256 2.39 46.92 16.33
CA GLN A 256 3.68 47.60 16.16
C GLN A 256 4.86 46.66 16.47
N LEU A 257 4.82 45.95 17.60
CA LEU A 257 5.87 44.99 17.97
C LEU A 257 6.07 43.86 16.95
N LEU A 258 5.00 43.42 16.29
CA LEU A 258 5.08 42.37 15.26
C LEU A 258 5.52 42.93 13.90
N VAL A 259 5.23 44.21 13.59
CA VAL A 259 5.73 44.91 12.40
C VAL A 259 7.21 45.20 12.53
N ASP A 260 7.68 45.63 13.70
CA ASP A 260 9.11 45.89 13.97
C ASP A 260 9.97 44.62 13.79
N LEU A 261 9.38 43.43 13.96
CA LEU A 261 10.05 42.15 13.69
C LEU A 261 10.19 41.82 12.20
N LYS A 262 9.50 42.54 11.31
CA LYS A 262 9.63 42.40 9.85
C LYS A 262 10.67 43.35 9.24
N SER A 263 11.08 44.41 9.94
CA SER A 263 11.91 45.48 9.35
C SER A 263 13.40 45.15 9.17
N ASP A 264 13.90 44.03 9.72
CA ASP A 264 15.32 43.63 9.65
C ASP A 264 15.75 42.98 8.31
N GLY A 265 15.06 43.27 7.20
CA GLY A 265 15.40 42.77 5.85
C GLY A 265 14.98 41.32 5.56
N ASN A 266 14.56 40.55 6.57
CA ASN A 266 14.00 39.22 6.41
C ASN A 266 12.47 39.24 6.54
N LYS A 267 11.77 38.52 5.66
CA LYS A 267 10.29 38.41 5.64
C LYS A 267 9.69 37.87 6.95
N TYR A 268 10.47 37.05 7.67
CA TYR A 268 10.09 36.41 8.93
C TYR A 268 11.26 36.34 9.91
N PRO A 269 11.00 36.36 11.23
CA PRO A 269 12.03 36.17 12.25
C PRO A 269 12.59 34.73 12.26
N PRO A 270 13.82 34.52 12.78
CA PRO A 270 14.50 33.23 12.73
C PRO A 270 13.73 32.13 13.48
N ALA A 271 13.49 31.02 12.78
CA ALA A 271 12.85 29.82 13.31
C ALA A 271 13.77 29.06 14.28
N LEU A 272 13.17 28.31 15.21
CA LEU A 272 13.89 27.38 16.09
C LEU A 272 14.44 26.20 15.30
N ASP A 273 15.68 25.81 15.60
CA ASP A 273 16.32 24.64 15.00
C ASP A 273 15.73 23.35 15.59
N PRO A 274 15.19 22.42 14.76
CA PRO A 274 14.61 21.18 15.24
C PRO A 274 15.55 20.29 16.05
N VAL A 275 16.84 20.26 15.71
CA VAL A 275 17.83 19.39 16.37
C VAL A 275 18.44 20.10 17.58
N ARG A 276 18.88 21.35 17.42
CA ARG A 276 19.57 22.11 18.48
C ARG A 276 18.60 22.61 19.55
N ASP A 277 17.51 23.23 19.15
CA ASP A 277 16.60 23.91 20.07
C ASP A 277 15.46 23.00 20.54
N LEU A 278 14.81 22.29 19.61
CA LEU A 278 13.67 21.40 19.91
C LEU A 278 14.12 20.00 20.38
N LYS A 279 15.43 19.73 20.37
CA LYS A 279 16.06 18.47 20.85
C LYS A 279 15.45 17.22 20.22
N LEU A 280 15.28 17.23 18.90
CA LEU A 280 14.74 16.11 18.13
C LEU A 280 15.73 14.92 18.17
N ARG A 281 15.27 13.79 18.73
CA ARG A 281 16.12 12.61 19.01
C ARG A 281 15.90 11.43 18.06
N ASP A 282 14.81 11.41 17.30
CA ASP A 282 14.52 10.30 16.40
C ASP A 282 15.54 10.26 15.25
N VAL A 283 16.33 9.19 15.21
CA VAL A 283 17.39 8.95 14.22
C VAL A 283 16.87 9.06 12.78
N LYS A 284 15.67 8.53 12.51
CA LYS A 284 15.08 8.57 11.15
C LYS A 284 14.73 10.01 10.75
N LEU A 285 14.17 10.78 11.69
CA LEU A 285 13.75 12.15 11.46
C LEU A 285 14.93 13.13 11.41
N VAL A 286 15.97 12.93 12.23
CA VAL A 286 17.25 13.67 12.12
C VAL A 286 17.89 13.43 10.76
N ALA A 287 17.92 12.19 10.27
CA ALA A 287 18.46 11.88 8.96
C ALA A 287 17.68 12.61 7.84
N LYS A 288 16.34 12.66 7.92
CA LYS A 288 15.51 13.45 6.99
C LYS A 288 15.80 14.94 7.09
N TYR A 289 15.93 15.49 8.29
CA TYR A 289 16.27 16.90 8.51
C TYR A 289 17.64 17.26 7.90
N GLN A 290 18.66 16.43 8.12
CA GLN A 290 19.98 16.64 7.49
C GLN A 290 19.92 16.58 5.96
N LYS A 291 19.14 15.63 5.40
CA LYS A 291 18.91 15.57 3.95
C LYS A 291 18.23 16.84 3.45
N TRP A 292 17.19 17.31 4.13
CA TRP A 292 16.50 18.55 3.81
C TRP A 292 17.44 19.76 3.81
N THR A 293 18.29 19.93 4.83
CA THR A 293 19.28 21.02 4.87
C THR A 293 20.26 20.96 3.70
N ARG A 294 20.75 19.75 3.34
CA ARG A 294 21.62 19.57 2.16
C ARG A 294 20.91 19.90 0.85
N LEU A 295 19.62 19.58 0.74
CA LEU A 295 18.82 19.94 -0.44
C LEU A 295 18.68 21.46 -0.56
N LEU A 296 18.41 22.16 0.55
CA LEU A 296 18.36 23.63 0.54
C LEU A 296 19.70 24.27 0.14
N GLU A 297 20.82 23.71 0.59
CA GLU A 297 22.16 24.16 0.18
C GLU A 297 22.42 23.93 -1.31
N LYS A 298 22.02 22.78 -1.85
CA LYS A 298 22.09 22.52 -3.30
C LYS A 298 21.19 23.45 -4.10
N MET A 299 20.01 23.75 -3.58
CA MET A 299 19.07 24.69 -4.20
C MET A 299 19.66 26.10 -4.24
N SER A 300 20.33 26.56 -3.17
CA SER A 300 20.94 27.90 -3.15
C SER A 300 22.11 28.05 -4.11
N GLN A 301 22.79 26.94 -4.43
CA GLN A 301 23.87 26.88 -5.43
C GLN A 301 23.34 26.84 -6.88
N ASN A 302 22.04 26.54 -7.08
CA ASN A 302 21.45 26.45 -8.41
C ASN A 302 21.15 27.86 -8.99
N GLN A 303 21.42 28.02 -10.28
CA GLN A 303 21.27 29.28 -11.03
C GLN A 303 19.84 29.81 -11.07
N CYS A 304 18.84 28.93 -10.92
CA CYS A 304 17.43 29.28 -10.91
C CYS A 304 16.91 29.80 -9.56
N HIS A 305 17.67 29.66 -8.46
CA HIS A 305 17.22 30.07 -7.12
C HIS A 305 16.84 31.55 -7.02
N GLY A 306 17.55 32.42 -7.76
CA GLY A 306 17.30 33.86 -7.85
C GLY A 306 16.52 34.29 -9.10
N CYS A 307 15.82 33.38 -9.79
CA CYS A 307 15.10 33.71 -11.02
C CYS A 307 13.88 34.60 -10.73
N ILE A 308 13.69 35.67 -11.52
CA ILE A 308 12.55 36.61 -11.40
C ILE A 308 11.22 35.90 -11.64
N LYS A 309 11.20 34.88 -12.52
CA LYS A 309 10.02 34.09 -12.88
C LYS A 309 9.96 32.73 -12.18
N LEU A 310 10.70 32.55 -11.08
CA LEU A 310 10.82 31.25 -10.42
C LEU A 310 9.45 30.66 -10.04
N GLU A 311 8.54 31.48 -9.51
CA GLU A 311 7.22 31.02 -9.10
C GLU A 311 6.36 30.52 -10.28
N GLU A 312 6.44 31.18 -11.44
CA GLU A 312 5.76 30.76 -12.67
C GLU A 312 6.36 29.46 -13.20
N HIS A 313 7.70 29.38 -13.24
CA HIS A 313 8.41 28.17 -13.68
C HIS A 313 8.13 26.97 -12.77
N LEU A 314 8.08 27.15 -11.45
CA LEU A 314 7.73 26.08 -10.50
C LEU A 314 6.30 25.58 -10.71
N LYS A 315 5.34 26.48 -10.97
CA LYS A 315 3.96 26.10 -11.29
C LYS A 315 3.89 25.27 -12.58
N LEU A 316 4.60 25.69 -13.63
CA LEU A 316 4.67 24.96 -14.90
C LEU A 316 5.36 23.60 -14.75
N ALA A 317 6.52 23.55 -14.07
CA ALA A 317 7.24 22.30 -13.79
C ALA A 317 6.39 21.31 -13.01
N LYS A 318 5.59 21.80 -12.05
CA LYS A 318 4.63 20.98 -11.31
C LYS A 318 3.53 20.40 -12.19
N GLU A 319 2.99 21.20 -13.12
CA GLU A 319 1.99 20.71 -14.08
C GLU A 319 2.58 19.66 -15.04
N ILE A 320 3.81 19.86 -15.52
CA ILE A 320 4.52 18.93 -16.41
C ILE A 320 4.77 17.61 -15.68
N LYS A 321 5.40 17.65 -14.49
CA LYS A 321 5.71 16.43 -13.74
C LYS A 321 4.46 15.65 -13.36
N LYS A 322 3.39 16.34 -12.94
CA LYS A 322 2.10 15.71 -12.67
C LYS A 322 1.54 15.00 -13.91
N HIS A 323 1.63 15.63 -15.08
CA HIS A 323 1.20 15.01 -16.32
C HIS A 323 2.04 13.78 -16.67
N GLU A 324 3.35 13.83 -16.49
CA GLU A 324 4.25 12.69 -16.72
C GLU A 324 3.97 11.53 -15.77
N GLU A 325 3.74 11.81 -14.48
CA GLU A 325 3.34 10.82 -13.49
C GLU A 325 2.00 10.15 -13.85
N GLU A 326 1.01 10.92 -14.30
CA GLU A 326 -0.27 10.40 -14.77
C GLU A 326 -0.12 9.51 -16.00
N VAL A 327 0.70 9.90 -16.98
CA VAL A 327 0.99 9.11 -18.18
C VAL A 327 1.70 7.81 -17.80
N TYR A 328 2.72 7.89 -16.95
CA TYR A 328 3.45 6.72 -16.47
C TYR A 328 2.53 5.75 -15.71
N ALA A 329 1.68 6.27 -14.81
CA ALA A 329 0.74 5.45 -14.07
C ALA A 329 -0.27 4.73 -14.99
N LEU A 330 -0.78 5.42 -16.03
CA LEU A 330 -1.66 4.81 -17.03
C LEU A 330 -0.95 3.73 -17.86
N GLN A 331 0.30 3.99 -18.27
CA GLN A 331 1.12 3.00 -18.98
C GLN A 331 1.39 1.76 -18.12
N PHE A 332 1.76 1.96 -16.86
CA PHE A 332 2.00 0.87 -15.93
C PHE A 332 0.74 0.03 -15.69
N GLN A 333 -0.42 0.65 -15.46
CA GLN A 333 -1.66 -0.12 -15.24
C GLN A 333 -2.10 -0.94 -16.47
N MET A 334 -1.60 -0.62 -17.66
CA MET A 334 -1.86 -1.39 -18.89
C MET A 334 -0.77 -2.44 -19.19
N SER A 335 0.34 -2.41 -18.44
CA SER A 335 1.45 -3.34 -18.58
C SER A 335 1.12 -4.72 -18.03
N ASP A 336 1.95 -5.70 -18.37
CA ASP A 336 1.78 -7.07 -17.91
C ASP A 336 2.08 -7.15 -16.41
N GLU A 337 3.03 -6.35 -15.94
CA GLU A 337 3.46 -6.25 -14.55
C GLU A 337 2.37 -5.76 -13.59
N ALA A 338 1.32 -5.10 -14.10
CA ALA A 338 0.18 -4.66 -13.29
C ALA A 338 -0.86 -5.76 -13.06
N LEU A 339 -0.78 -6.90 -13.75
CA LEU A 339 -1.69 -8.02 -13.55
C LEU A 339 -1.52 -8.57 -12.13
N LYS A 340 -2.64 -8.78 -11.45
CA LYS A 340 -2.63 -9.12 -10.01
C LYS A 340 -1.93 -10.46 -9.74
N GLN A 341 -1.99 -11.37 -10.70
CA GLN A 341 -1.46 -12.73 -10.59
C GLN A 341 0.01 -12.87 -10.99
N MET A 342 0.66 -11.80 -11.47
CA MET A 342 2.05 -11.89 -11.97
C MET A 342 3.09 -12.22 -10.92
N PRO A 343 3.05 -11.67 -9.68
CA PRO A 343 4.01 -12.06 -8.65
C PRO A 343 3.94 -13.56 -8.34
N ASP A 344 2.73 -14.11 -8.19
CA ASP A 344 2.52 -15.54 -7.96
C ASP A 344 2.99 -16.38 -9.16
N PHE A 345 2.70 -15.91 -10.38
CA PHE A 345 3.15 -16.58 -11.60
C PHE A 345 4.68 -16.64 -11.67
N GLN A 346 5.38 -15.53 -11.41
CA GLN A 346 6.84 -15.50 -11.42
C GLN A 346 7.43 -16.41 -10.35
N GLY A 347 6.91 -16.36 -9.11
CA GLY A 347 7.35 -17.26 -8.04
C GLY A 347 7.18 -18.74 -8.41
N ARG A 348 6.10 -19.08 -9.13
CA ARG A 348 5.86 -20.43 -9.66
C ARG A 348 6.86 -20.82 -10.76
N ILE A 349 7.26 -19.90 -11.65
CA ILE A 349 8.34 -20.14 -12.62
C ILE A 349 9.67 -20.40 -11.91
N ASP A 350 9.97 -19.63 -10.88
CA ASP A 350 11.21 -19.77 -10.14
C ASP A 350 11.28 -21.12 -9.40
N VAL A 351 10.16 -21.59 -8.85
CA VAL A 351 10.04 -22.96 -8.31
C VAL A 351 10.30 -24.00 -9.38
N LEU A 352 9.67 -23.89 -10.56
CA LEU A 352 9.83 -24.84 -11.67
C LEU A 352 11.28 -24.88 -12.19
N LYS A 353 11.97 -23.75 -12.23
CA LYS A 353 13.40 -23.66 -12.54
C LYS A 353 14.22 -24.38 -11.48
N LYS A 354 13.92 -24.13 -10.20
CA LYS A 354 14.67 -24.67 -9.08
C LYS A 354 14.57 -26.19 -8.93
N ILE A 355 13.44 -26.79 -9.33
CA ILE A 355 13.27 -28.25 -9.37
C ILE A 355 13.73 -28.88 -10.69
N GLU A 356 14.24 -28.08 -11.63
CA GLU A 356 14.72 -28.48 -12.96
C GLU A 356 13.62 -29.07 -13.86
N CYS A 357 12.37 -28.64 -13.66
CA CYS A 357 11.29 -28.93 -14.60
C CYS A 357 11.41 -28.10 -15.88
N ILE A 358 11.95 -26.88 -15.75
CA ILE A 358 12.29 -25.97 -16.85
C ILE A 358 13.71 -25.43 -16.64
N ASP A 359 14.38 -25.03 -17.71
CA ASP A 359 15.68 -24.35 -17.62
C ASP A 359 15.55 -22.82 -17.54
N GLU A 360 16.69 -22.13 -17.53
CA GLU A 360 16.75 -20.68 -17.48
C GLU A 360 16.09 -20.00 -18.69
N ASP A 361 16.16 -20.65 -19.86
CA ASP A 361 15.56 -20.24 -21.13
C ASP A 361 14.07 -20.65 -21.24
N LEU A 362 13.47 -21.11 -20.13
CA LEU A 362 12.07 -21.53 -20.04
C LEU A 362 11.74 -22.70 -20.98
N VAL A 363 12.72 -23.58 -21.22
CA VAL A 363 12.56 -24.83 -21.96
C VAL A 363 12.25 -25.97 -21.00
N VAL A 364 11.17 -26.69 -21.30
CA VAL A 364 10.71 -27.85 -20.54
C VAL A 364 11.74 -28.98 -20.61
N GLN A 365 12.20 -29.41 -19.44
CA GLN A 365 13.16 -30.50 -19.26
C GLN A 365 12.45 -31.85 -19.09
N MET A 366 13.22 -32.93 -18.90
CA MET A 366 12.65 -34.27 -18.70
C MET A 366 11.70 -34.37 -17.51
N LYS A 367 12.03 -33.74 -16.37
CA LYS A 367 11.13 -33.65 -15.21
C LYS A 367 9.82 -32.95 -15.56
N GLY A 368 9.87 -31.86 -16.30
CA GLY A 368 8.67 -31.13 -16.73
C GLY A 368 7.80 -31.94 -17.71
N ARG A 369 8.41 -32.74 -18.59
CA ARG A 369 7.68 -33.67 -19.47
C ARG A 369 6.98 -34.78 -18.69
N VAL A 370 7.65 -35.34 -17.69
CA VAL A 370 7.07 -36.34 -16.77
C VAL A 370 5.90 -35.74 -15.99
N ALA A 371 6.08 -34.53 -15.46
CA ALA A 371 5.03 -33.82 -14.72
C ALA A 371 3.78 -33.55 -15.58
N CYS A 372 3.91 -33.41 -16.91
CA CYS A 372 2.77 -33.24 -17.81
C CYS A 372 1.87 -34.48 -17.94
N GLU A 373 2.38 -35.66 -17.61
CA GLU A 373 1.62 -36.92 -17.65
C GLU A 373 0.81 -37.17 -16.37
N MET A 374 1.14 -36.50 -15.27
CA MET A 374 0.47 -36.62 -13.97
C MET A 374 -0.80 -35.76 -13.95
N ASN A 375 -1.96 -36.34 -13.66
CA ASN A 375 -3.25 -35.62 -13.63
C ASN A 375 -4.14 -35.99 -12.45
N SER A 376 -3.96 -37.20 -11.93
CA SER A 376 -4.85 -37.76 -10.92
C SER A 376 -4.53 -37.26 -9.50
N GLY A 377 -3.29 -36.84 -9.26
CA GLY A 377 -2.78 -36.28 -8.00
C GLY A 377 -1.93 -35.01 -8.20
N GLU A 378 -1.22 -34.59 -7.17
CA GLU A 378 -0.35 -33.40 -7.22
C GLU A 378 0.90 -33.68 -8.06
N GLU A 379 1.10 -32.92 -9.13
CA GLU A 379 2.07 -33.27 -10.18
C GLU A 379 3.53 -33.18 -9.74
N LEU A 380 3.87 -32.23 -8.86
CA LEU A 380 5.24 -32.03 -8.39
C LEU A 380 5.66 -33.14 -7.43
N ILE A 381 4.79 -33.51 -6.48
CA ILE A 381 5.04 -34.58 -5.53
C ILE A 381 5.14 -35.92 -6.27
N CYS A 382 4.22 -36.20 -7.20
CA CYS A 382 4.28 -37.43 -8.03
C CYS A 382 5.57 -37.50 -8.85
N THR A 383 5.98 -36.39 -9.47
CA THR A 383 7.21 -36.33 -10.27
C THR A 383 8.45 -36.54 -9.40
N GLU A 384 8.58 -35.82 -8.29
CA GLU A 384 9.72 -35.99 -7.39
C GLU A 384 9.75 -37.39 -6.78
N CYS A 385 8.60 -37.97 -6.44
CA CYS A 385 8.52 -39.35 -5.98
C CYS A 385 9.11 -40.34 -6.99
N LEU A 386 8.89 -40.12 -8.29
CA LEU A 386 9.42 -40.96 -9.36
C LEU A 386 10.92 -40.73 -9.59
N PHE A 387 11.39 -39.48 -9.56
CA PHE A 387 12.82 -39.15 -9.74
C PHE A 387 13.69 -39.49 -8.53
N GLU A 388 13.10 -39.52 -7.33
CA GLU A 388 13.76 -40.00 -6.10
C GLU A 388 13.73 -41.53 -5.97
N ASN A 389 13.21 -42.24 -6.98
CA ASN A 389 13.13 -43.70 -7.02
C ASN A 389 12.45 -44.32 -5.79
N GLN A 390 11.49 -43.62 -5.18
CA GLN A 390 10.87 -44.07 -3.91
C GLN A 390 10.10 -45.38 -4.03
N MET A 391 9.76 -45.77 -5.27
CA MET A 391 8.98 -46.95 -5.61
C MET A 391 9.86 -48.18 -5.92
N ASP A 392 11.18 -48.04 -6.02
CA ASP A 392 12.06 -49.12 -6.52
C ASP A 392 12.15 -50.31 -5.56
N GLU A 393 12.21 -50.05 -4.25
CA GLU A 393 12.34 -51.08 -3.20
C GLU A 393 10.99 -51.67 -2.74
N LEU A 394 9.87 -51.11 -3.22
CA LEU A 394 8.53 -51.54 -2.84
C LEU A 394 8.03 -52.65 -3.76
N GLU A 395 7.32 -53.63 -3.20
CA GLU A 395 6.58 -54.62 -3.98
C GLU A 395 5.38 -53.94 -4.72
N PRO A 396 4.84 -54.54 -5.79
CA PRO A 396 3.73 -53.95 -6.54
C PRO A 396 2.52 -53.59 -5.66
N GLU A 397 2.21 -54.43 -4.67
CA GLU A 397 1.12 -54.22 -3.70
C GLU A 397 1.43 -53.07 -2.75
N GLU A 398 2.69 -52.92 -2.33
CA GLU A 398 3.14 -51.82 -1.47
C GLU A 398 3.17 -50.49 -2.23
N ALA A 399 3.59 -50.52 -3.50
CA ALA A 399 3.64 -49.34 -4.38
C ALA A 399 2.23 -48.80 -4.67
N VAL A 400 1.26 -49.67 -5.00
CA VAL A 400 -0.12 -49.23 -5.25
C VAL A 400 -0.79 -48.74 -3.97
N ALA A 401 -0.49 -49.36 -2.83
CA ALA A 401 -0.96 -48.93 -1.52
C ALA A 401 -0.50 -47.50 -1.19
N ILE A 402 0.79 -47.19 -1.34
CA ILE A 402 1.29 -45.84 -1.05
C ILE A 402 0.77 -44.81 -2.06
N MET A 403 0.58 -45.19 -3.33
CA MET A 403 0.02 -44.32 -4.37
C MET A 403 -1.45 -43.92 -4.10
N SER A 404 -2.18 -44.68 -3.28
CA SER A 404 -3.53 -44.29 -2.86
C SER A 404 -3.55 -42.91 -2.17
N ALA A 405 -2.43 -42.51 -1.57
CA ALA A 405 -2.29 -41.21 -0.91
C ALA A 405 -2.45 -40.01 -1.86
N PHE A 406 -2.16 -40.18 -3.16
CA PHE A 406 -2.28 -39.12 -4.17
C PHE A 406 -3.73 -38.85 -4.59
N VAL A 407 -4.59 -39.88 -4.54
CA VAL A 407 -5.95 -39.82 -5.10
C VAL A 407 -7.04 -39.74 -4.04
N PHE A 408 -6.73 -40.16 -2.80
CA PHE A 408 -7.68 -40.17 -1.71
C PHE A 408 -8.02 -38.74 -1.25
N GLN A 409 -9.32 -38.47 -1.08
CA GLN A 409 -9.82 -37.10 -0.86
C GLN A 409 -10.35 -36.84 0.56
N GLN A 410 -10.69 -37.88 1.32
CA GLN A 410 -11.31 -37.70 2.64
C GLN A 410 -10.27 -37.33 3.70
N ARG A 411 -10.56 -36.32 4.53
CA ARG A 411 -9.63 -35.81 5.56
C ARG A 411 -9.68 -36.57 6.88
N ASN A 412 -10.86 -37.05 7.27
CA ASN A 412 -11.07 -37.72 8.55
C ASN A 412 -11.34 -39.19 8.28
N THR A 413 -10.43 -40.05 8.70
CA THR A 413 -10.54 -41.51 8.64
C THR A 413 -9.84 -42.12 9.83
N SER A 414 -10.15 -43.38 10.12
CA SER A 414 -9.34 -44.22 11.00
C SER A 414 -7.86 -44.20 10.59
N GLU A 415 -6.96 -44.26 11.58
CA GLU A 415 -5.54 -44.40 11.30
C GLU A 415 -5.25 -45.81 10.78
N PRO A 416 -4.59 -45.95 9.63
CA PRO A 416 -4.29 -47.27 9.06
C PRO A 416 -3.17 -47.97 9.84
N SER A 417 -3.29 -49.28 10.00
CA SER A 417 -2.23 -50.16 10.48
C SER A 417 -1.25 -50.48 9.35
N LEU A 418 -0.08 -49.86 9.39
CA LEU A 418 0.93 -49.97 8.33
C LEU A 418 2.03 -50.96 8.67
N THR A 419 2.49 -51.70 7.66
CA THR A 419 3.74 -52.47 7.77
C THR A 419 4.93 -51.53 7.92
N PRO A 420 6.08 -51.98 8.50
CA PRO A 420 7.26 -51.13 8.66
C PRO A 420 7.73 -50.48 7.34
N LYS A 421 7.69 -51.23 6.23
CA LYS A 421 8.03 -50.72 4.89
C LYS A 421 7.08 -49.63 4.42
N LEU A 422 5.77 -49.81 4.60
CA LEU A 422 4.77 -48.81 4.22
C LEU A 422 4.84 -47.57 5.11
N ALA A 423 5.14 -47.73 6.40
CA ALA A 423 5.36 -46.62 7.31
C ALA A 423 6.59 -45.79 6.90
N GLU A 424 7.68 -46.44 6.50
CA GLU A 424 8.87 -45.77 5.98
C GLU A 424 8.57 -45.05 4.65
N ALA A 425 7.87 -45.72 3.72
CA ALA A 425 7.46 -45.12 2.44
C ALA A 425 6.57 -43.88 2.66
N LYS A 426 5.61 -43.94 3.59
CA LYS A 426 4.79 -42.80 4.02
C LYS A 426 5.65 -41.64 4.52
N GLN A 427 6.65 -41.92 5.36
CA GLN A 427 7.53 -40.89 5.89
C GLN A 427 8.38 -40.24 4.78
N ARG A 428 8.93 -41.03 3.85
CA ARG A 428 9.71 -40.51 2.71
C ARG A 428 8.85 -39.61 1.82
N LEU A 429 7.66 -40.06 1.47
CA LEU A 429 6.74 -39.29 0.62
C LEU A 429 6.29 -37.99 1.29
N TYR A 430 5.96 -38.03 2.58
CA TYR A 430 5.58 -36.85 3.35
C TYR A 430 6.75 -35.83 3.45
N LYS A 431 7.98 -36.31 3.61
CA LYS A 431 9.18 -35.46 3.61
C LYS A 431 9.38 -34.75 2.27
N THR A 432 9.15 -35.44 1.15
CA THR A 432 9.22 -34.83 -0.19
C THR A 432 8.16 -33.74 -0.36
N ALA A 433 6.93 -33.98 0.08
CA ALA A 433 5.88 -32.96 0.04
C ALA A 433 6.19 -31.74 0.92
N LEU A 434 6.72 -31.94 2.13
CA LEU A 434 7.17 -30.84 2.99
C LEU A 434 8.28 -30.02 2.33
N ARG A 435 9.30 -30.69 1.76
CA ARG A 435 10.39 -30.01 1.04
C ARG A 435 9.87 -29.16 -0.11
N LEU A 436 8.91 -29.67 -0.88
CA LEU A 436 8.28 -28.93 -1.98
C LEU A 436 7.43 -27.75 -1.47
N GLY A 437 6.73 -27.91 -0.35
CA GLY A 437 6.02 -26.83 0.32
C GLY A 437 6.95 -25.72 0.81
N GLU A 438 8.07 -26.08 1.44
CA GLU A 438 9.11 -25.14 1.88
C GLU A 438 9.72 -24.39 0.69
N LEU A 439 9.98 -25.10 -0.41
CA LEU A 439 10.51 -24.48 -1.62
C LEU A 439 9.53 -23.45 -2.20
N GLN A 440 8.24 -23.76 -2.26
CA GLN A 440 7.22 -22.81 -2.71
C GLN A 440 7.14 -21.57 -1.80
N ALA A 441 7.24 -21.76 -0.48
CA ALA A 441 7.25 -20.65 0.47
C ALA A 441 8.50 -19.75 0.33
N GLN A 442 9.65 -20.30 -0.03
CA GLN A 442 10.89 -19.52 -0.28
C GLN A 442 10.74 -18.54 -1.46
N PHE A 443 9.91 -18.87 -2.44
CA PHE A 443 9.60 -18.00 -3.59
C PHE A 443 8.38 -17.10 -3.37
N ASN A 444 8.06 -16.78 -2.11
CA ASN A 444 6.97 -15.89 -1.69
C ASN A 444 5.56 -16.33 -2.13
N LEU A 445 5.35 -17.61 -2.42
CA LEU A 445 4.01 -18.11 -2.67
C LEU A 445 3.23 -18.22 -1.36
N PRO A 446 1.92 -17.87 -1.34
CA PRO A 446 1.10 -17.89 -0.12
C PRO A 446 0.68 -19.33 0.23
N ILE A 447 1.65 -20.19 0.54
CA ILE A 447 1.46 -21.61 0.82
C ILE A 447 2.11 -21.95 2.16
N ASN A 448 1.37 -22.65 3.03
CA ASN A 448 1.93 -23.25 4.23
C ASN A 448 2.48 -24.64 3.91
N PRO A 449 3.77 -24.95 4.18
CA PRO A 449 4.35 -26.25 3.83
C PRO A 449 3.65 -27.46 4.44
N ALA A 450 3.22 -27.36 5.71
CA ALA A 450 2.55 -28.46 6.40
C ALA A 450 1.14 -28.69 5.85
N GLU A 451 0.40 -27.61 5.58
CA GLU A 451 -0.92 -27.67 4.97
C GLU A 451 -0.85 -28.24 3.55
N TYR A 452 0.15 -27.81 2.76
CA TYR A 452 0.40 -28.35 1.41
C TYR A 452 0.62 -29.86 1.43
N ALA A 453 1.41 -30.39 2.37
CA ALA A 453 1.63 -31.83 2.48
C ALA A 453 0.35 -32.57 2.89
N GLN A 454 -0.40 -32.08 3.89
CA GLN A 454 -1.61 -32.71 4.41
C GLN A 454 -2.80 -32.68 3.44
N GLU A 455 -2.97 -31.59 2.70
CA GLU A 455 -4.06 -31.46 1.74
C GLU A 455 -3.87 -32.33 0.50
N ASN A 456 -2.62 -32.55 0.09
CA ASN A 456 -2.29 -33.31 -1.11
C ASN A 456 -2.02 -34.80 -0.86
N LEU A 457 -1.57 -35.19 0.34
CA LEU A 457 -1.28 -36.58 0.69
C LEU A 457 -2.17 -37.08 1.82
N LYS A 458 -3.06 -38.04 1.51
CA LYS A 458 -3.99 -38.60 2.50
C LYS A 458 -3.82 -40.11 2.60
N PHE A 459 -3.22 -40.58 3.69
CA PHE A 459 -2.83 -41.98 3.84
C PHE A 459 -3.93 -42.91 4.37
N GLY A 460 -5.17 -42.44 4.55
CA GLY A 460 -6.24 -43.18 5.23
C GLY A 460 -6.59 -44.55 4.62
N LEU A 461 -6.46 -44.71 3.30
CA LEU A 461 -6.77 -45.97 2.60
C LEU A 461 -5.55 -46.83 2.24
N VAL A 462 -4.36 -46.51 2.73
CA VAL A 462 -3.13 -47.25 2.38
C VAL A 462 -3.24 -48.73 2.78
N GLU A 463 -3.73 -49.02 3.99
CA GLU A 463 -3.94 -50.40 4.48
C GLU A 463 -4.98 -51.15 3.64
N VAL A 464 -6.13 -50.52 3.39
CA VAL A 464 -7.24 -51.08 2.61
C VAL A 464 -6.79 -51.46 1.20
N VAL A 465 -6.05 -50.58 0.54
CA VAL A 465 -5.54 -50.82 -0.82
C VAL A 465 -4.46 -51.90 -0.83
N TYR A 466 -3.61 -51.96 0.21
CA TYR A 466 -2.60 -52.99 0.35
C TYR A 466 -3.22 -54.40 0.46
N GLU A 467 -4.21 -54.57 1.34
CA GLU A 467 -4.92 -55.84 1.50
C GLU A 467 -5.77 -56.18 0.27
N TRP A 468 -6.36 -55.17 -0.38
CA TRP A 468 -7.03 -55.37 -1.66
C TRP A 468 -6.08 -55.89 -2.75
N ALA A 469 -4.89 -55.32 -2.88
CA ALA A 469 -3.90 -55.74 -3.87
C ALA A 469 -3.38 -57.16 -3.62
N LYS A 470 -3.36 -57.63 -2.36
CA LYS A 470 -3.02 -59.02 -2.00
C LYS A 470 -4.10 -60.06 -2.33
N GLY A 471 -5.33 -59.63 -2.60
CA GLY A 471 -6.44 -60.54 -2.92
C GLY A 471 -7.49 -60.70 -1.81
N THR A 472 -7.44 -59.92 -0.74
CA THR A 472 -8.41 -59.99 0.37
C THR A 472 -9.85 -59.66 -0.14
N PRO A 473 -10.90 -60.39 0.27
CA PRO A 473 -12.28 -60.12 -0.16
C PRO A 473 -12.76 -58.72 0.17
N PHE A 474 -13.68 -58.18 -0.64
CA PHE A 474 -14.16 -56.80 -0.47
C PHE A 474 -14.81 -56.55 0.89
N ALA A 475 -15.54 -57.54 1.43
CA ALA A 475 -16.19 -57.43 2.73
C ALA A 475 -15.18 -57.21 3.87
N GLU A 476 -14.07 -57.96 3.86
CA GLU A 476 -13.03 -57.88 4.90
C GLU A 476 -12.29 -56.55 4.87
N ILE A 477 -11.97 -56.02 3.68
CA ILE A 477 -11.30 -54.71 3.58
C ILE A 477 -12.19 -53.54 4.02
N CYS A 478 -13.52 -53.70 3.95
CA CYS A 478 -14.47 -52.69 4.44
C CYS A 478 -14.52 -52.63 5.96
N GLU A 479 -14.13 -53.70 6.66
CA GLU A 479 -14.05 -53.73 8.13
C GLU A 479 -12.78 -53.03 8.66
N LEU A 480 -11.76 -52.84 7.80
CA LEU A 480 -10.48 -52.20 8.16
C LEU A 480 -10.58 -50.67 8.28
N THR A 481 -11.67 -50.06 7.78
CA THR A 481 -11.80 -48.60 7.72
C THR A 481 -13.23 -48.15 7.98
N ASP A 482 -13.37 -46.92 8.47
CA ASP A 482 -14.64 -46.22 8.62
C ASP A 482 -15.12 -45.53 7.32
N VAL A 483 -14.35 -45.67 6.23
CA VAL A 483 -14.65 -45.07 4.93
C VAL A 483 -15.78 -45.83 4.23
N PRO A 484 -16.83 -45.13 3.75
CA PRO A 484 -17.90 -45.76 2.97
C PRO A 484 -17.40 -46.52 1.73
N GLU A 485 -18.01 -47.67 1.45
CA GLU A 485 -17.59 -48.64 0.43
C GLU A 485 -17.52 -48.00 -0.96
N GLY A 486 -18.47 -47.12 -1.28
CA GLY A 486 -18.49 -46.40 -2.55
C GLY A 486 -17.29 -45.46 -2.74
N LEU A 487 -16.71 -44.92 -1.66
CA LEU A 487 -15.49 -44.12 -1.71
C LEU A 487 -14.25 -44.99 -1.86
N ILE A 488 -14.23 -46.18 -1.27
CA ILE A 488 -13.17 -47.17 -1.47
C ILE A 488 -13.10 -47.55 -2.95
N VAL A 489 -14.23 -47.96 -3.54
CA VAL A 489 -14.32 -48.31 -4.98
C VAL A 489 -13.87 -47.16 -5.86
N ARG A 490 -14.37 -45.93 -5.62
CA ARG A 490 -13.98 -44.75 -6.39
C ARG A 490 -12.49 -44.46 -6.29
N THR A 491 -11.89 -44.65 -5.12
CA THR A 491 -10.46 -44.42 -4.91
C THR A 491 -9.64 -45.44 -5.70
N ILE A 492 -10.01 -46.73 -5.68
CA ILE A 492 -9.29 -47.78 -6.42
C ILE A 492 -9.41 -47.57 -7.95
N VAL A 493 -10.58 -47.15 -8.45
CA VAL A 493 -10.76 -46.83 -9.88
C VAL A 493 -9.86 -45.66 -10.31
N ARG A 494 -9.76 -44.59 -9.49
CA ARG A 494 -8.85 -43.46 -9.77
C ARG A 494 -7.37 -43.83 -9.59
N LEU A 495 -7.08 -44.75 -8.68
CA LEU A 495 -5.74 -45.27 -8.48
C LEU A 495 -5.24 -46.00 -9.73
N ASP A 496 -6.10 -46.76 -10.41
CA ASP A 496 -5.77 -47.39 -11.69
C ASP A 496 -5.46 -46.37 -12.81
N GLU A 497 -6.14 -45.23 -12.84
CA GLU A 497 -5.76 -44.11 -13.72
C GLU A 497 -4.37 -43.58 -13.36
N THR A 498 -4.08 -43.42 -12.07
CA THR A 498 -2.77 -42.97 -11.57
C THR A 498 -1.65 -43.96 -11.90
N CYS A 499 -1.89 -45.27 -11.80
CA CYS A 499 -0.94 -46.30 -12.23
C CYS A 499 -0.62 -46.19 -13.73
N ARG A 500 -1.60 -45.86 -14.57
CA ARG A 500 -1.36 -45.59 -16.01
C ARG A 500 -0.51 -44.34 -16.22
N GLU A 501 -0.78 -43.27 -15.49
CA GLU A 501 0.02 -42.02 -15.54
C GLU A 501 1.47 -42.28 -15.15
N PHE A 502 1.72 -43.00 -14.05
CA PHE A 502 3.06 -43.40 -13.62
C PHE A 502 3.75 -44.31 -14.64
N LYS A 503 3.02 -45.26 -15.25
CA LYS A 503 3.56 -46.10 -16.33
C LYS A 503 4.00 -45.26 -17.54
N ASN A 504 3.18 -44.31 -17.96
CA ASN A 504 3.50 -43.44 -19.11
C ASN A 504 4.70 -42.54 -18.80
N ALA A 505 4.74 -41.94 -17.61
CA ALA A 505 5.88 -41.16 -17.13
C ALA A 505 7.17 -41.97 -17.06
N ALA A 506 7.13 -43.18 -16.51
CA ALA A 506 8.27 -44.07 -16.45
C ALA A 506 8.78 -44.47 -17.85
N ALA A 507 7.86 -44.63 -18.81
CA ALA A 507 8.23 -44.87 -20.21
C ALA A 507 8.97 -43.68 -20.83
N ILE A 508 8.57 -42.44 -20.52
CA ILE A 508 9.28 -41.21 -20.94
C ILE A 508 10.68 -41.16 -20.33
N MET A 509 10.84 -41.59 -19.08
CA MET A 509 12.15 -41.67 -18.40
C MET A 509 13.02 -42.81 -18.91
N GLY A 510 12.45 -43.81 -19.60
CA GLY A 510 13.14 -45.04 -19.98
C GLY A 510 13.28 -46.07 -18.85
N ASN A 511 12.56 -45.90 -17.73
CA ASN A 511 12.59 -46.85 -16.61
C ASN A 511 11.60 -48.00 -16.84
N SER A 512 12.08 -49.07 -17.48
CA SER A 512 11.25 -50.25 -17.77
C SER A 512 10.84 -51.05 -16.53
N ALA A 513 11.57 -50.94 -15.41
CA ALA A 513 11.27 -51.65 -14.17
C ALA A 513 10.01 -51.08 -13.52
N ILE A 514 9.91 -49.75 -13.41
CA ILE A 514 8.69 -49.09 -12.92
C ILE A 514 7.51 -49.35 -13.85
N CYS A 515 7.70 -49.32 -15.18
CA CYS A 515 6.61 -49.63 -16.11
C CYS A 515 5.97 -51.00 -15.83
N LYS A 516 6.80 -52.04 -15.67
CA LYS A 516 6.33 -53.40 -15.35
C LYS A 516 5.69 -53.45 -13.95
N LYS A 517 6.29 -52.79 -12.97
CA LYS A 517 5.76 -52.73 -11.59
C LYS A 517 4.36 -52.11 -11.56
N MET A 518 4.17 -50.99 -12.26
CA MET A 518 2.87 -50.30 -12.36
C MET A 518 1.83 -51.13 -13.11
N GLU A 519 2.25 -51.91 -14.11
CA GLU A 519 1.35 -52.82 -14.83
C GLU A 519 0.90 -53.99 -13.94
N ILE A 520 1.80 -54.60 -13.18
CA ILE A 520 1.48 -55.66 -12.21
C ILE A 520 0.56 -55.09 -11.11
N ALA A 521 0.90 -53.94 -10.54
CA ALA A 521 0.10 -53.23 -9.54
C ALA A 521 -1.32 -52.92 -10.04
N SER A 522 -1.43 -52.38 -11.27
CA SER A 522 -2.73 -52.08 -11.89
C SER A 522 -3.58 -53.33 -12.07
N ASN A 523 -2.98 -54.45 -12.47
CA ASN A 523 -3.70 -55.72 -12.61
C ASN A 523 -4.13 -56.31 -11.26
N ALA A 524 -3.33 -56.15 -10.21
CA ALA A 524 -3.65 -56.64 -8.86
C ALA A 524 -4.91 -55.98 -8.26
N ILE A 525 -5.11 -54.69 -8.54
CA ILE A 525 -6.29 -53.96 -8.04
C ILE A 525 -7.54 -54.09 -8.95
N LYS A 526 -7.36 -54.53 -10.20
CA LYS A 526 -8.41 -54.71 -11.22
C LYS A 526 -9.17 -56.03 -11.07
N ARG A 527 -10.01 -56.13 -10.05
CA ARG A 527 -10.84 -57.32 -9.83
C ARG A 527 -12.21 -57.02 -9.23
N ASP A 528 -13.10 -58.00 -9.36
CA ASP A 528 -14.39 -58.10 -8.68
C ASP A 528 -15.25 -56.81 -8.76
N ILE A 529 -15.84 -56.44 -7.62
CA ILE A 529 -16.83 -55.36 -7.47
C ILE A 529 -16.32 -53.98 -7.90
N VAL A 530 -15.00 -53.75 -7.84
CA VAL A 530 -14.40 -52.44 -8.14
C VAL A 530 -14.50 -52.09 -9.62
N PHE A 531 -14.48 -53.11 -10.49
CA PHE A 531 -14.58 -52.94 -11.95
C PHE A 531 -15.80 -53.66 -12.53
N ALA A 532 -16.85 -53.81 -11.71
CA ALA A 532 -18.14 -54.30 -12.18
C ALA A 532 -18.69 -53.42 -13.30
N ALA A 533 -19.31 -54.05 -14.31
CA ALA A 533 -19.81 -53.34 -15.47
C ALA A 533 -20.95 -52.40 -15.07
N SER A 534 -20.91 -51.16 -15.58
CA SER A 534 -21.97 -50.18 -15.33
C SER A 534 -23.28 -50.63 -15.95
N LEU A 535 -24.35 -50.68 -15.16
CA LEU A 535 -25.71 -51.02 -15.60
C LEU A 535 -26.19 -50.14 -16.77
N TYR A 536 -25.77 -48.87 -16.80
CA TYR A 536 -26.10 -47.94 -17.89
C TYR A 536 -25.44 -48.29 -19.23
N ILE A 537 -24.36 -49.08 -19.21
CA ILE A 537 -23.61 -49.50 -20.41
C ILE A 537 -24.00 -50.93 -20.79
N THR A 538 -24.24 -51.80 -19.81
CA THR A 538 -24.58 -53.21 -20.06
C THR A 538 -26.06 -53.46 -20.34
N GLY A 539 -26.93 -52.47 -20.09
CA GLY A 539 -28.33 -52.51 -20.53
C GLY A 539 -29.15 -53.68 -19.97
N VAL A 540 -28.86 -54.10 -18.74
CA VAL A 540 -29.67 -55.06 -17.98
C VAL A 540 -30.74 -54.33 -17.20
#